data_AF-A0A450W3P3-F1
#
_entry.id   AF-A0A450W3P3-F1
#
_cell.length_a   1.000
_cell.length_b   1.000
_cell.length_c   1.000
_cell.angle_alpha   90.00
_cell.angle_beta   90.00
_cell.angle_gamma   90.00
#
_symmetry.space_group_name_H-M   'P 1'
#
loop_
_entity.id
_entity.type
_entity.pdbx_description
1 polymer ?
#
loop_
_entity_poly.entity_id
_entity_poly.type
_entity_poly.pdbx_seq_one_letter_code
_entity_poly.pdbx_strand_id
1 'polypeptide(L)'
;MSTITYEEVLSLFNETDRRFKETEHLMKEQSKEADRRLKELGQQIGGLGDKFGYFTEGMALPSMERILTEQFGMTTIMPRVRTRKNGENIEIDVLAYANDDINLAVVVEVKSRVKAEAIGQLRKIMERFRGLYPEHKDKALTAILAGVDWDRGVEAEARDVGFLTAAIRGEIFELTVPEGFQGRRW
;
A
#
# COMPACT_ATOMS: atom_id res chain seq x y z
N MET A 1 -34.32 -21.36 64.64
CA MET A 1 -33.55 -20.67 63.59
C MET A 1 -32.08 -20.80 63.97
N SER A 2 -31.24 -21.38 63.12
CA SER A 2 -29.81 -21.47 63.41
C SER A 2 -29.22 -20.06 63.32
N THR A 3 -28.66 -19.56 64.42
CA THR A 3 -28.07 -18.21 64.46
C THR A 3 -26.69 -18.29 63.83
N ILE A 4 -26.50 -17.61 62.70
CA ILE A 4 -25.19 -17.51 62.05
C ILE A 4 -24.22 -16.83 63.04
N THR A 5 -23.06 -17.46 63.23
CA THR A 5 -21.99 -16.95 64.08
C THR A 5 -21.09 -15.97 63.32
N TYR A 6 -20.42 -15.09 64.05
CA TYR A 6 -19.45 -14.16 63.48
C TYR A 6 -18.31 -14.87 62.72
N GLU A 7 -17.87 -16.04 63.21
CA GLU A 7 -16.81 -16.84 62.59
C GLU A 7 -17.24 -17.41 61.23
N GLU A 8 -18.50 -17.86 61.11
CA GLU A 8 -19.06 -18.35 59.83
C GLU A 8 -19.13 -17.24 58.78
N VAL A 9 -19.50 -16.02 59.19
CA VAL A 9 -19.51 -14.84 58.28
C VAL A 9 -18.09 -14.48 57.83
N LEU A 10 -17.12 -14.48 58.75
CA LEU A 10 -15.72 -14.17 58.43
C LEU A 10 -15.10 -15.22 57.50
N SER A 11 -15.45 -16.49 57.70
CA SER A 11 -15.03 -17.60 56.82
C SER A 11 -15.57 -17.42 55.39
N LEU A 12 -16.87 -17.11 55.26
CA LEU A 12 -17.49 -16.83 53.96
C LEU A 12 -16.87 -15.62 53.25
N PHE A 13 -16.51 -14.58 54.01
CA PHE A 13 -15.85 -13.39 53.44
C PHE A 13 -14.44 -13.72 52.91
N ASN A 14 -13.65 -14.50 53.66
CA ASN A 14 -12.34 -14.95 53.22
C ASN A 14 -12.41 -15.88 52.01
N GLU A 15 -13.40 -16.77 51.94
CA GLU A 15 -13.62 -17.63 50.77
C GLU A 15 -14.01 -16.79 49.54
N THR A 16 -14.86 -15.78 49.73
CA THR A 16 -15.28 -14.86 48.66
C THR A 16 -14.11 -14.04 48.14
N ASP A 17 -13.28 -13.47 49.03
CA ASP A 17 -12.05 -12.75 48.65
C ASP A 17 -11.09 -13.65 47.86
N ARG A 18 -10.92 -14.91 48.28
CA ARG A 18 -10.09 -15.87 47.55
C ARG A 18 -10.62 -16.15 46.15
N ARG A 19 -11.92 -16.45 46.02
CA ARG A 19 -12.58 -16.67 44.72
C ARG A 19 -12.52 -15.44 43.83
N PHE A 20 -12.65 -14.25 44.41
CA PHE A 20 -12.55 -12.98 43.68
C PHE A 20 -11.14 -12.80 43.11
N LYS A 21 -10.09 -13.01 43.91
CA LYS A 21 -8.68 -12.96 43.46
C LYS A 21 -8.36 -14.00 42.39
N GLU A 22 -8.86 -15.22 42.53
CA GLU A 22 -8.72 -16.27 41.51
C GLU A 22 -9.40 -15.87 40.19
N THR A 23 -10.60 -15.29 40.27
CA THR A 23 -11.34 -14.79 39.11
C THR A 23 -10.63 -13.63 38.43
N GLU A 24 -10.15 -12.65 39.21
CA GLU A 24 -9.39 -11.51 38.69
C GLU A 24 -8.11 -11.97 37.99
N HIS A 25 -7.39 -12.94 38.57
CA HIS A 25 -6.21 -13.52 37.97
C HIS A 25 -6.54 -14.23 36.64
N LEU A 26 -7.59 -15.05 36.61
CA LEU A 26 -8.03 -15.74 35.40
C LEU A 26 -8.45 -14.75 34.30
N MET A 27 -9.23 -13.73 34.65
CA MET A 27 -9.64 -12.67 33.70
C MET A 27 -8.43 -11.93 33.14
N LYS A 28 -7.43 -11.61 33.98
CA LYS A 28 -6.21 -10.94 33.55
C LYS A 28 -5.39 -11.79 32.59
N GLU A 29 -5.26 -13.08 32.84
CA GLU A 29 -4.55 -13.99 31.94
C GLU A 29 -5.32 -14.20 30.62
N GLN A 30 -6.65 -14.37 30.68
CA GLN A 30 -7.49 -14.45 29.49
C GLN A 30 -7.42 -13.17 28.64
N SER A 31 -7.42 -11.99 29.27
CA SER A 31 -7.26 -10.71 28.58
C SER A 31 -5.91 -10.62 27.86
N LYS A 32 -4.81 -10.97 28.54
CA LYS A 32 -3.47 -10.98 27.92
C LYS A 32 -3.38 -11.97 26.76
N GLU A 33 -4.02 -13.13 26.88
CA GLU A 33 -4.04 -14.13 25.81
C GLU A 33 -4.87 -13.63 24.62
N ALA A 34 -6.02 -13.01 24.86
CA ALA A 34 -6.83 -12.37 23.83
C ALA A 34 -6.06 -11.26 23.09
N ASP A 35 -5.35 -10.40 23.83
CA ASP A 35 -4.51 -9.34 23.24
C ASP A 35 -3.40 -9.91 22.36
N ARG A 36 -2.74 -10.99 22.78
CA ARG A 36 -1.73 -11.69 21.98
C ARG A 36 -2.33 -12.25 20.70
N ARG A 37 -3.46 -12.97 20.79
CA ARG A 37 -4.15 -13.54 19.63
C ARG A 37 -4.61 -12.45 18.66
N LEU A 38 -5.14 -11.33 19.15
CA LEU A 38 -5.53 -10.18 18.32
C LEU A 38 -4.32 -9.58 17.59
N LYS A 39 -3.18 -9.46 18.27
CA LYS A 39 -1.94 -8.97 17.64
C LYS A 39 -1.42 -9.92 16.56
N GLU A 40 -1.43 -11.23 16.83
CA GLU A 40 -1.03 -12.25 15.86
C GLU A 40 -1.95 -12.25 14.62
N LEU A 41 -3.26 -12.16 14.83
CA LEU A 41 -4.24 -12.00 13.74
C LEU A 41 -3.98 -10.73 12.93
N GLY A 42 -3.73 -9.60 13.60
CA GLY A 42 -3.37 -8.35 12.92
C GLY A 42 -2.13 -8.48 12.05
N GLN A 43 -1.09 -9.17 12.53
CA GLN A 43 0.13 -9.44 11.76
C GLN A 43 -0.13 -10.36 10.56
N GLN A 44 -0.93 -11.42 10.74
CA GLN A 44 -1.29 -12.32 9.65
C GLN A 44 -2.11 -11.62 8.56
N ILE A 45 -3.10 -10.80 8.96
CA ILE A 45 -3.92 -10.01 8.02
C ILE A 45 -3.06 -8.98 7.29
N GLY A 46 -2.17 -8.29 7.98
CA GLY A 46 -1.22 -7.37 7.36
C GLY A 46 -0.36 -8.06 6.29
N GLY A 47 0.18 -9.23 6.62
CA GLY A 47 0.99 -10.03 5.68
C GLY A 47 0.21 -10.56 4.48
N LEU A 48 -1.13 -10.62 4.53
CA LEU A 48 -1.95 -10.91 3.34
C LEU A 48 -2.02 -9.70 2.40
N GLY A 49 -2.17 -8.49 2.94
CA GLY A 49 -2.16 -7.25 2.15
C GLY A 49 -0.90 -7.10 1.31
N ASP A 50 0.27 -7.33 1.93
CA ASP A 50 1.57 -7.25 1.25
C ASP A 50 1.69 -8.27 0.10
N LYS A 51 1.16 -9.50 0.30
CA LYS A 51 1.17 -10.54 -0.74
C LYS A 51 0.27 -10.18 -1.92
N PHE A 52 -0.88 -9.56 -1.67
CA PHE A 52 -1.76 -9.07 -2.75
C PHE A 52 -1.09 -7.95 -3.55
N GLY A 53 -0.37 -7.04 -2.88
CA GLY A 53 0.45 -6.02 -3.54
C GLY A 53 1.49 -6.66 -4.48
N TYR A 54 2.34 -7.53 -3.92
CA TYR A 54 3.38 -8.25 -4.69
C TYR A 54 2.82 -9.02 -5.89
N PHE A 55 1.68 -9.69 -5.71
CA PHE A 55 1.02 -10.42 -6.80
C PHE A 55 0.50 -9.47 -7.88
N THR A 56 -0.08 -8.33 -7.49
CA THR A 56 -0.58 -7.33 -8.42
C THR A 56 0.55 -6.73 -9.26
N GLU A 57 1.66 -6.35 -8.63
CA GLU A 57 2.86 -5.89 -9.32
C GLU A 57 3.39 -6.96 -10.30
N GLY A 58 3.42 -8.22 -9.88
CA GLY A 58 3.85 -9.34 -10.71
C GLY A 58 2.97 -9.56 -11.95
N MET A 59 1.67 -9.31 -11.86
CA MET A 59 0.75 -9.35 -13.01
C MET A 59 0.88 -8.11 -13.89
N ALA A 60 1.11 -6.94 -13.29
CA ALA A 60 1.20 -5.68 -14.02
C ALA A 60 2.49 -5.58 -14.85
N LEU A 61 3.60 -6.10 -14.34
CA LEU A 61 4.93 -5.90 -14.93
C LEU A 61 5.02 -6.28 -16.42
N PRO A 62 4.59 -7.47 -16.89
CA PRO A 62 4.66 -7.80 -18.32
C PRO A 62 3.87 -6.83 -19.20
N SER A 63 2.72 -6.38 -18.71
CA SER A 63 1.89 -5.41 -19.42
C SER A 63 2.51 -4.01 -19.41
N MET A 64 3.14 -3.61 -18.30
CA MET A 64 3.85 -2.33 -18.22
C MET A 64 5.08 -2.32 -19.12
N GLU A 65 5.87 -3.40 -19.15
CA GLU A 65 7.02 -3.53 -20.06
C GLU A 65 6.58 -3.35 -21.51
N ARG A 66 5.50 -4.02 -21.90
CA ARG A 66 4.91 -3.90 -23.23
C ARG A 66 4.45 -2.48 -23.52
N ILE A 67 3.64 -1.86 -22.66
CA ILE A 67 3.14 -0.49 -22.84
C ILE A 67 4.30 0.51 -22.95
N LEU A 68 5.25 0.44 -22.01
CA LEU A 68 6.39 1.36 -21.96
C LEU A 68 7.29 1.22 -23.18
N THR A 69 7.50 0.00 -23.68
CA THR A 69 8.31 -0.24 -24.88
C THR A 69 7.57 0.18 -26.15
N GLU A 70 6.35 -0.35 -26.37
CA GLU A 70 5.64 -0.21 -27.64
C GLU A 70 5.01 1.16 -27.82
N GLN A 71 4.50 1.77 -26.74
CA GLN A 71 3.72 3.01 -26.82
C GLN A 71 4.54 4.24 -26.41
N PHE A 72 5.50 4.07 -25.49
CA PHE A 72 6.35 5.18 -25.02
C PHE A 72 7.78 5.13 -25.58
N GLY A 73 8.18 4.05 -26.25
CA GLY A 73 9.54 3.91 -26.79
C GLY A 73 10.63 3.87 -25.71
N MET A 74 10.29 3.41 -24.50
CA MET A 74 11.25 3.32 -23.40
C MET A 74 12.35 2.31 -23.72
N THR A 75 13.60 2.71 -23.55
CA THR A 75 14.78 1.86 -23.83
C THR A 75 15.35 1.24 -22.55
N THR A 76 15.02 1.79 -21.40
CA THR A 76 15.37 1.23 -20.09
C THR A 76 14.11 1.08 -19.26
N ILE A 77 13.89 -0.11 -18.69
CA ILE A 77 12.78 -0.42 -17.78
C ILE A 77 13.37 -1.11 -16.56
N MET A 78 13.06 -0.58 -15.37
CA MET A 78 13.58 -1.04 -14.10
C MET A 78 12.41 -1.33 -13.15
N PRO A 79 12.08 -2.59 -12.89
CA PRO A 79 11.09 -2.95 -11.88
C PRO A 79 11.65 -2.83 -10.46
N ARG A 80 10.77 -2.60 -9.49
CA ARG A 80 11.03 -2.62 -8.03
C ARG A 80 12.21 -1.74 -7.64
N VAL A 81 12.21 -0.50 -8.12
CA VAL A 81 13.27 0.45 -7.78
C VAL A 81 13.11 0.88 -6.34
N ARG A 82 14.14 0.58 -5.54
CA ARG A 82 14.25 1.00 -4.14
C ARG A 82 15.40 1.96 -4.01
N THR A 83 15.13 3.16 -3.52
CA THR A 83 16.16 4.17 -3.32
C THR A 83 16.14 4.66 -1.89
N ARG A 84 17.31 4.63 -1.26
CA ARG A 84 17.58 5.18 0.06
C ARG A 84 18.60 6.29 -0.06
N LYS A 85 18.16 7.54 0.13
CA LYS A 85 19.02 8.73 -0.03
C LYS A 85 18.55 9.82 0.92
N ASN A 86 19.47 10.55 1.55
CA ASN A 86 19.15 11.66 2.47
C ASN A 86 18.17 11.31 3.61
N GLY A 87 18.22 10.07 4.11
CA GLY A 87 17.29 9.59 5.16
C GLY A 87 15.88 9.25 4.64
N GLU A 88 15.65 9.43 3.34
CA GLU A 88 14.41 9.08 2.67
C GLU A 88 14.49 7.69 2.05
N ASN A 89 13.42 6.91 2.20
CA ASN A 89 13.20 5.67 1.46
C ASN A 89 12.05 5.90 0.48
N ILE A 90 12.26 5.54 -0.77
CA ILE A 90 11.23 5.54 -1.81
C ILE A 90 11.26 4.19 -2.53
N GLU A 91 10.08 3.70 -2.85
CA GLU A 91 9.87 2.52 -3.67
C GLU A 91 9.02 2.96 -4.86
N ILE A 92 9.42 2.51 -6.04
CA ILE A 92 8.74 2.74 -7.31
C ILE A 92 8.59 1.36 -7.96
N ASP A 93 7.35 1.00 -8.30
CA ASP A 93 7.06 -0.33 -8.84
C ASP A 93 7.72 -0.54 -10.20
N VAL A 94 7.67 0.46 -11.09
CA VAL A 94 8.47 0.50 -12.32
C VAL A 94 8.96 1.91 -12.61
N LEU A 95 10.26 2.05 -12.84
CA LEU A 95 10.86 3.24 -13.43
C LEU A 95 11.31 2.92 -14.83
N ALA A 96 10.88 3.70 -15.81
CA ALA A 96 11.36 3.57 -17.18
C ALA A 96 11.84 4.91 -17.73
N TYR A 97 12.83 4.88 -18.62
CA TYR A 97 13.27 6.08 -19.29
C TYR A 97 13.84 5.78 -20.68
N ALA A 98 13.84 6.83 -21.49
CA ALA A 98 14.58 6.92 -22.75
C ALA A 98 15.40 8.21 -22.79
N ASN A 99 16.46 8.19 -23.58
CA ASN A 99 17.35 9.33 -23.82
C ASN A 99 17.06 9.96 -25.20
N ASP A 100 17.91 10.91 -25.59
CA ASP A 100 17.96 11.48 -26.93
C ASP A 100 16.61 12.03 -27.41
N ASP A 101 16.08 11.55 -28.52
CA ASP A 101 14.86 12.11 -29.15
C ASP A 101 13.62 12.04 -28.25
N ILE A 102 13.53 11.03 -27.38
CA ILE A 102 12.38 10.84 -26.49
C ILE A 102 12.57 11.61 -25.17
N ASN A 103 13.79 11.59 -24.62
CA ASN A 103 14.21 12.24 -23.38
C ASN A 103 13.13 12.30 -22.27
N LEU A 104 12.59 11.14 -21.89
CA LEU A 104 11.45 10.99 -20.99
C LEU A 104 11.77 9.99 -19.87
N ALA A 105 11.27 10.27 -18.66
CA ALA A 105 11.19 9.33 -17.54
C ALA A 105 9.72 9.10 -17.15
N VAL A 106 9.34 7.85 -16.96
CA VAL A 106 8.00 7.41 -16.56
C VAL A 106 8.10 6.66 -15.24
N VAL A 107 7.38 7.15 -14.23
CA VAL A 107 7.18 6.46 -12.96
C VAL A 107 5.86 5.70 -13.01
N VAL A 108 5.87 4.41 -12.70
CA VAL A 108 4.66 3.60 -12.61
C VAL A 108 4.46 3.15 -11.17
N GLU A 109 3.25 3.36 -10.68
CA GLU A 109 2.78 2.84 -9.40
C GLU A 109 1.59 1.90 -9.66
N VAL A 110 1.61 0.73 -9.04
CA VAL A 110 0.64 -0.35 -9.20
C VAL A 110 -0.07 -0.56 -7.86
N LYS A 111 -1.41 -0.55 -7.87
CA LYS A 111 -2.22 -0.87 -6.68
C LYS A 111 -3.20 -1.98 -6.98
N SER A 112 -3.35 -2.91 -6.02
CA SER A 112 -4.44 -3.91 -6.06
C SER A 112 -5.81 -3.25 -6.03
N ARG A 113 -5.95 -2.20 -5.19
CA ARG A 113 -7.13 -1.33 -5.17
C ARG A 113 -6.68 0.12 -5.15
N VAL A 114 -7.11 0.88 -6.15
CA VAL A 114 -6.80 2.31 -6.29
C VAL A 114 -7.85 3.13 -5.56
N LYS A 115 -7.38 3.88 -4.57
CA LYS A 115 -8.15 4.84 -3.80
C LYS A 115 -7.59 6.25 -4.02
N ALA A 116 -8.33 7.29 -3.61
CA ALA A 116 -7.89 8.67 -3.75
C ALA A 116 -6.52 8.93 -3.09
N GLU A 117 -6.17 8.22 -2.02
CA GLU A 117 -4.86 8.35 -1.37
C GLU A 117 -3.69 7.96 -2.28
N ALA A 118 -3.90 7.04 -3.23
CA ALA A 118 -2.87 6.61 -4.17
C ALA A 118 -2.42 7.76 -5.09
N ILE A 119 -3.34 8.64 -5.47
CA ILE A 119 -3.04 9.85 -6.26
C ILE A 119 -2.09 10.77 -5.46
N GLY A 120 -2.38 10.97 -4.17
CA GLY A 120 -1.54 11.76 -3.27
C GLY A 120 -0.16 11.13 -3.03
N GLN A 121 -0.10 9.80 -2.92
CA GLN A 121 1.17 9.06 -2.79
C GLN A 121 2.04 9.21 -4.02
N LEU A 122 1.50 8.95 -5.21
CA LEU A 122 2.24 9.07 -6.46
C LEU A 122 2.70 10.51 -6.69
N ARG A 123 1.88 11.52 -6.38
CA ARG A 123 2.28 12.93 -6.45
C ARG A 123 3.53 13.22 -5.62
N LYS A 124 3.59 12.72 -4.37
CA LYS A 124 4.76 12.91 -3.50
C LYS A 124 6.02 12.27 -4.08
N ILE A 125 5.89 11.13 -4.77
CA ILE A 125 6.99 10.49 -5.49
C ILE A 125 7.48 11.43 -6.61
N MET A 126 6.55 11.94 -7.44
CA MET A 126 6.89 12.84 -8.55
C MET A 126 7.57 14.13 -8.09
N GLU A 127 7.09 14.76 -7.01
CA GLU A 127 7.66 15.99 -6.46
C GLU A 127 9.11 15.82 -5.98
N ARG A 128 9.45 14.62 -5.47
CA ARG A 128 10.79 14.31 -4.94
C ARG A 128 11.72 13.67 -5.97
N PHE A 129 11.18 13.21 -7.09
CA PHE A 129 11.89 12.42 -8.10
C PHE A 129 13.22 13.04 -8.53
N ARG A 130 13.22 14.31 -8.95
CA ARG A 130 14.44 14.98 -9.44
C ARG A 130 15.54 15.14 -8.37
N GLY A 131 15.18 15.22 -7.09
CA GLY A 131 16.16 15.27 -6.00
C GLY A 131 16.82 13.90 -5.75
N LEU A 132 16.04 12.83 -5.95
CA LEU A 132 16.50 11.46 -5.79
C LEU A 132 17.33 10.99 -6.99
N TYR A 133 16.88 11.30 -8.20
CA TYR A 133 17.47 10.90 -9.49
C TYR A 133 17.93 12.12 -10.32
N PRO A 134 18.99 12.84 -9.89
CA PRO A 134 19.49 14.01 -10.60
C PRO A 134 19.97 13.72 -12.03
N GLU A 135 20.34 12.48 -12.33
CA GLU A 135 20.66 11.98 -13.67
C GLU A 135 19.49 12.09 -14.67
N HIS A 136 18.26 12.28 -14.17
CA HIS A 136 17.05 12.45 -14.97
C HIS A 136 16.48 13.87 -14.90
N LYS A 137 17.22 14.85 -14.34
CA LYS A 137 16.72 16.21 -14.10
C LYS A 137 16.20 16.91 -15.38
N ASP A 138 16.88 16.67 -16.50
CA ASP A 138 16.60 17.31 -17.80
C ASP A 138 15.60 16.50 -18.64
N LYS A 139 15.10 15.37 -18.11
CA LYS A 139 14.05 14.58 -18.76
C LYS A 139 12.69 15.20 -18.48
N ALA A 140 11.83 15.11 -19.48
CA ALA A 140 10.41 15.26 -19.22
C ALA A 140 9.97 14.10 -18.30
N LEU A 141 9.12 14.36 -17.33
CA LEU A 141 8.75 13.39 -16.30
C LEU A 141 7.22 13.21 -16.29
N THR A 142 6.74 11.98 -16.40
CA THR A 142 5.30 11.63 -16.30
C THR A 142 5.11 10.42 -15.40
N ALA A 143 3.85 10.10 -15.07
CA ALA A 143 3.53 8.94 -14.25
C ALA A 143 2.31 8.18 -14.76
N ILE A 144 2.32 6.86 -14.52
CA ILE A 144 1.21 5.95 -14.74
C ILE A 144 0.75 5.42 -13.38
N LEU A 145 -0.52 5.61 -13.05
CA LEU A 145 -1.18 4.93 -11.94
C LEU A 145 -1.95 3.73 -12.50
N ALA A 146 -1.50 2.54 -12.15
CA ALA A 146 -2.08 1.29 -12.57
C ALA A 146 -2.85 0.63 -11.41
N GLY A 147 -3.97 -0.02 -11.70
CA GLY A 147 -4.58 -0.88 -10.69
C GLY A 147 -5.61 -1.87 -11.18
N VAL A 148 -5.89 -2.87 -10.32
CA VAL A 148 -6.83 -3.96 -10.62
C VAL A 148 -8.27 -3.52 -10.37
N ASP A 149 -8.53 -2.92 -9.21
CA ASP A 149 -9.83 -2.39 -8.82
C ASP A 149 -9.72 -0.89 -8.53
N TRP A 150 -10.71 -0.10 -8.96
CA TRP A 150 -10.71 1.36 -8.80
C TRP A 150 -11.95 1.79 -8.04
N ASP A 151 -11.77 2.57 -6.97
CA ASP A 151 -12.89 3.25 -6.34
C ASP A 151 -13.54 4.23 -7.33
N ARG A 152 -14.87 4.36 -7.25
CA ARG A 152 -15.66 5.16 -8.17
C ARG A 152 -15.16 6.61 -8.24
N GLY A 153 -14.82 7.07 -9.44
CA GLY A 153 -14.37 8.45 -9.70
C GLY A 153 -12.87 8.67 -9.56
N VAL A 154 -12.14 7.81 -8.85
CA VAL A 154 -10.69 7.97 -8.62
C VAL A 154 -9.89 7.94 -9.91
N GLU A 155 -10.32 7.15 -10.90
CA GLU A 155 -9.67 7.11 -12.20
C GLU A 155 -9.77 8.45 -12.94
N ALA A 156 -10.91 9.14 -12.84
CA ALA A 156 -11.07 10.48 -13.40
C ALA A 156 -10.21 11.51 -12.63
N GLU A 157 -10.22 11.45 -11.30
CA GLU A 157 -9.40 12.33 -10.46
C GLU A 157 -7.89 12.17 -10.76
N ALA A 158 -7.43 10.95 -11.00
CA ALA A 158 -6.04 10.68 -11.38
C ALA A 158 -5.69 11.36 -12.72
N ARG A 159 -6.60 11.32 -13.69
CA ARG A 159 -6.42 12.00 -14.99
C ARG A 159 -6.47 13.52 -14.85
N ASP A 160 -7.35 14.06 -14.00
CA ASP A 160 -7.47 15.50 -13.76
C ASP A 160 -6.19 16.10 -13.18
N VAL A 161 -5.45 15.33 -12.38
CA VAL A 161 -4.14 15.75 -11.87
C VAL A 161 -2.99 15.48 -12.84
N GLY A 162 -3.29 14.87 -13.99
CA GLY A 162 -2.39 14.60 -15.10
C GLY A 162 -1.67 13.25 -15.05
N PHE A 163 -2.09 12.31 -14.21
CA PHE A 163 -1.57 10.95 -14.27
C PHE A 163 -2.19 10.20 -15.46
N LEU A 164 -1.36 9.42 -16.13
CA LEU A 164 -1.85 8.37 -17.01
C LEU A 164 -2.45 7.27 -16.14
N THR A 165 -3.53 6.64 -16.60
CA THR A 165 -4.19 5.55 -15.88
C THR A 165 -4.09 4.26 -16.67
N ALA A 166 -3.88 3.15 -15.97
CA ALA A 166 -3.93 1.80 -16.53
C ALA A 166 -4.78 0.89 -15.65
N ALA A 167 -5.54 -0.01 -16.27
CA ALA A 167 -6.35 -0.98 -15.55
C ALA A 167 -6.25 -2.35 -16.21
N ILE A 168 -6.49 -3.39 -15.41
CA ILE A 168 -6.58 -4.75 -15.93
C ILE A 168 -7.86 -4.90 -16.76
N ARG A 169 -7.72 -5.43 -17.98
CA ARG A 169 -8.83 -5.79 -18.89
C ARG A 169 -8.59 -7.21 -19.38
N GLY A 170 -9.44 -8.13 -18.95
CA GLY A 170 -9.18 -9.56 -19.12
C GLY A 170 -7.97 -9.97 -18.27
N GLU A 171 -6.86 -10.33 -18.92
CA GLU A 171 -5.64 -10.82 -18.26
C GLU A 171 -4.46 -9.83 -18.34
N ILE A 172 -4.61 -8.72 -19.08
CA ILE A 172 -3.53 -7.77 -19.32
C ILE A 172 -3.91 -6.37 -18.85
N PHE A 173 -2.91 -5.56 -18.47
CA PHE A 173 -3.13 -4.14 -18.24
C PHE A 173 -3.12 -3.38 -19.57
N GLU A 174 -4.02 -2.41 -19.67
CA GLU A 174 -4.12 -1.47 -20.77
C GLU A 174 -4.19 -0.05 -20.24
N LEU A 175 -3.66 0.91 -20.99
CA LEU A 175 -3.92 2.32 -20.72
C LEU A 175 -5.42 2.59 -20.88
N THR A 176 -5.99 3.31 -19.93
CA THR A 176 -7.42 3.66 -19.92
C THR A 176 -7.65 5.14 -20.19
N VAL A 177 -6.59 5.92 -20.44
CA VAL A 177 -6.73 7.33 -20.78
C VAL A 177 -7.42 7.51 -22.15
N PRO A 178 -8.20 8.59 -22.32
CA PRO A 178 -8.78 8.92 -23.63
C PRO A 178 -7.71 9.08 -24.72
N GLU A 179 -8.09 8.85 -25.96
CA GLU A 179 -7.22 9.12 -27.11
C GLU A 179 -6.78 10.59 -27.12
N GLY A 180 -5.48 10.81 -27.35
CA GLY A 180 -4.88 12.15 -27.34
C GLY A 180 -4.64 12.74 -25.95
N PHE A 181 -5.00 12.05 -24.86
CA PHE A 181 -4.67 12.50 -23.52
C PHE A 181 -3.15 12.56 -23.33
N GLN A 182 -2.66 13.72 -22.91
CA GLN A 182 -1.26 13.90 -22.54
C GLN A 182 -1.13 14.03 -21.03
N GLY A 183 -0.43 13.08 -20.42
CA GLY A 183 -0.07 13.15 -19.02
C GLY A 183 0.70 14.44 -18.72
N ARG A 184 0.49 14.98 -17.52
CA ARG A 184 1.22 16.15 -17.05
C ARG A 184 2.72 15.86 -17.06
N ARG A 185 3.49 16.85 -17.51
CA ARG A 185 4.94 16.87 -17.30
C ARG A 185 5.22 17.51 -15.94
N TRP A 186 5.87 16.76 -15.04
CA TRP A 186 6.32 17.23 -13.71
C TRP A 186 7.68 17.93 -13.78
#